data_AF-A0AAN8BLQ3-F1
#
_entry.id   AF-A0AAN8BLQ3-F1
#
_cell.length_a   1.000
_cell.length_b   1.000
_cell.length_c   1.000
_cell.angle_alpha   90.00
_cell.angle_beta   90.00
_cell.angle_gamma   90.00
#
_symmetry.space_group_name_H-M   'P 1'
#
loop_
_entity.id
_entity.type
_entity.pdbx_description
1 polymer ?
#
loop_
_entity_poly.entity_id
_entity_poly.type
_entity_poly.pdbx_seq_one_letter_code
_entity_poly.pdbx_strand_id
1 'polypeptide(L)'
;MRSLVFLLLVALASAKVYERCEWARVLKAHGMDGYYGNSLADWVCLSKWESSWTTTSTNHNTDGSTDYGIFQINSRWWYLLTNDVGVAITCAKRVVRDPHGIKAWVAWRSHCENRDLSEYVAGCGL
;
A
#
# COMPACT_ATOMS: atom_id res chain seq x y z
N MET A 1 -0.44 10.52 44.23
CA MET A 1 0.45 10.70 43.06
C MET A 1 -0.07 9.82 41.94
N ARG A 2 -0.60 10.41 40.86
CA ARG A 2 -1.22 9.70 39.73
C ARG A 2 -0.11 9.13 38.86
N SER A 3 0.20 7.85 38.99
CA SER A 3 1.06 7.16 38.02
C SER A 3 0.31 7.04 36.70
N LEU A 4 0.72 7.84 35.72
CA LEU A 4 0.29 7.71 34.33
C LEU A 4 0.85 6.41 33.78
N VAL A 5 0.01 5.39 33.67
CA VAL A 5 0.31 4.18 32.91
C VAL A 5 0.30 4.58 31.43
N PHE A 6 1.47 4.85 30.86
CA PHE A 6 1.64 4.91 29.42
C PHE A 6 1.56 3.47 28.88
N LEU A 7 0.37 3.05 28.47
CA LEU A 7 0.21 1.88 27.60
C LEU A 7 0.87 2.20 26.26
N LEU A 8 2.13 1.81 26.10
CA LEU A 8 2.78 1.74 24.81
C LEU A 8 2.12 0.60 24.04
N LEU A 9 1.07 0.89 23.27
CA LEU A 9 0.54 -0.03 22.27
C LEU A 9 1.62 -0.19 21.18
N VAL A 10 2.54 -1.12 21.40
CA VAL A 10 3.38 -1.63 20.32
C VAL A 10 2.44 -2.41 19.42
N ALA A 11 1.96 -1.78 18.36
CA ALA A 11 1.28 -2.48 17.29
C ALA A 11 2.27 -3.51 16.72
N LEU A 12 2.09 -4.77 17.11
CA LEU A 12 2.79 -5.89 16.50
C LEU A 12 2.41 -5.89 15.02
N ALA A 13 3.34 -5.41 14.20
CA ALA A 13 3.17 -5.35 12.76
C ALA A 13 3.17 -6.78 12.22
N SER A 14 1.98 -7.38 12.12
CA SER A 14 1.80 -8.76 11.71
C SER A 14 2.21 -8.94 10.24
N ALA A 15 3.08 -9.92 9.98
CA ALA A 15 3.35 -10.37 8.63
C ALA A 15 2.08 -10.96 8.05
N LYS A 16 1.59 -10.38 6.94
CA LYS A 16 0.29 -10.76 6.37
C LYS A 16 0.35 -10.78 4.85
N VAL A 17 -0.23 -11.82 4.28
CA VAL A 17 -0.64 -11.88 2.87
C VAL A 17 -2.14 -11.69 2.86
N TYR A 18 -2.62 -10.63 2.20
CA TYR A 18 -4.05 -10.39 2.09
C TYR A 18 -4.65 -11.14 0.90
N GLU A 19 -5.89 -11.60 1.07
CA GLU A 19 -6.73 -12.00 -0.05
C GLU A 19 -7.23 -10.76 -0.81
N ARG A 20 -7.47 -10.90 -2.12
CA ARG A 20 -7.85 -9.78 -3.01
C ARG A 20 -8.99 -8.91 -2.45
N CYS A 21 -10.11 -9.54 -2.08
CA CYS A 21 -11.27 -8.81 -1.56
C CYS A 21 -11.10 -8.34 -0.12
N GLU A 22 -10.28 -9.03 0.68
CA GLU A 22 -9.93 -8.55 2.01
C GLU A 22 -9.14 -7.24 1.89
N TRP A 23 -8.15 -7.21 1.01
CA TRP A 23 -7.34 -6.02 0.76
C TRP A 23 -8.17 -4.86 0.20
N ALA A 24 -9.05 -5.12 -0.75
CA ALA A 24 -9.95 -4.11 -1.31
C ALA A 24 -10.83 -3.46 -0.22
N ARG A 25 -11.34 -4.24 0.76
CA ARG A 25 -12.10 -3.71 1.89
C ARG A 25 -11.24 -2.82 2.79
N VAL A 26 -10.00 -3.23 3.08
CA VAL A 26 -9.06 -2.42 3.86
C VAL A 26 -8.82 -1.08 3.16
N LEU A 27 -8.43 -1.11 1.88
CA LEU A 27 -8.21 0.11 1.10
C LEU A 27 -9.45 1.02 1.07
N LYS A 28 -10.64 0.45 0.86
CA LYS A 28 -11.91 1.21 0.87
C LYS A 28 -12.18 1.84 2.24
N ALA A 29 -12.00 1.10 3.33
CA ALA A 29 -12.16 1.61 4.69
C ALA A 29 -11.18 2.74 5.02
N HIS A 30 -10.00 2.73 4.40
CA HIS A 30 -9.02 3.81 4.51
C HIS A 30 -9.24 4.96 3.50
N GLY A 31 -10.36 4.98 2.76
CA GLY A 31 -10.70 6.06 1.84
C GLY A 31 -9.74 6.17 0.66
N MET A 32 -9.31 5.03 0.12
CA MET A 32 -8.46 4.96 -1.08
C MET A 32 -9.26 4.98 -2.39
N ASP A 33 -10.54 4.62 -2.34
CA ASP A 33 -11.42 4.62 -3.51
C ASP A 33 -11.65 6.05 -4.01
N GLY A 34 -11.17 6.37 -5.22
CA GLY A 34 -11.21 7.70 -5.82
C GLY A 34 -10.12 8.66 -5.30
N TYR A 35 -9.23 8.22 -4.42
CA TYR A 35 -8.22 9.10 -3.82
C TYR A 35 -7.26 9.63 -4.89
N TYR A 36 -7.25 10.95 -5.05
CA TYR A 36 -6.47 11.66 -6.07
C TYR A 36 -6.74 11.17 -7.50
N GLY A 37 -7.99 10.78 -7.78
CA GLY A 37 -8.43 10.31 -9.10
C GLY A 37 -8.14 8.85 -9.42
N ASN A 38 -7.61 8.08 -8.45
CA ASN A 38 -7.30 6.66 -8.63
C ASN A 38 -8.41 5.80 -8.02
N SER A 39 -8.96 4.87 -8.79
CA SER A 39 -10.05 4.00 -8.34
C SER A 39 -9.56 2.98 -7.31
N LEU A 40 -10.48 2.35 -6.57
CA LEU A 40 -10.09 1.24 -5.70
C LEU A 40 -9.36 0.12 -6.44
N ALA A 41 -9.77 -0.18 -7.68
CA ALA A 41 -9.17 -1.21 -8.51
C ALA A 41 -7.71 -0.91 -8.88
N ASP A 42 -7.35 0.37 -9.08
CA ASP A 42 -5.97 0.79 -9.31
C ASP A 42 -5.04 0.39 -8.16
N TRP A 43 -5.48 0.64 -6.92
CA TRP A 43 -4.71 0.33 -5.72
C TRP A 43 -4.58 -1.18 -5.47
N VAL A 44 -5.64 -1.94 -5.75
CA VAL A 44 -5.60 -3.41 -5.63
C VAL A 44 -4.72 -4.02 -6.72
N CYS A 45 -4.74 -3.49 -7.94
CA CYS A 45 -3.84 -3.89 -9.02
C CYS A 45 -2.38 -3.56 -8.70
N LEU A 46 -2.09 -2.33 -8.28
CA LEU A 46 -0.74 -1.90 -7.89
C LEU A 46 -0.11 -2.89 -6.90
N SER A 47 -0.78 -3.11 -5.78
CA SER A 47 -0.29 -3.98 -4.69
C SER A 47 -0.21 -5.47 -5.08
N LYS A 48 -0.97 -5.92 -6.08
CA LYS A 48 -0.81 -7.27 -6.65
C LYS A 48 0.55 -7.41 -7.32
N TRP A 49 0.92 -6.45 -8.17
CA TRP A 49 2.13 -6.54 -8.99
C TRP A 49 3.39 -6.09 -8.25
N GLU A 50 3.26 -5.25 -7.23
CA GLU A 50 4.39 -4.87 -6.38
C GLU A 50 4.76 -5.96 -5.37
N SER A 51 3.77 -6.59 -4.72
CA SER A 51 4.08 -7.46 -3.56
C SER A 51 3.24 -8.73 -3.46
N SER A 52 2.36 -9.01 -4.42
CA SER A 52 1.34 -10.05 -4.29
C SER A 52 0.50 -9.90 -3.00
N TRP A 53 0.16 -8.66 -2.65
CA TRP A 53 -0.59 -8.30 -1.44
C TRP A 53 0.07 -8.73 -0.12
N THR A 54 1.40 -8.86 -0.11
CA THR A 54 2.18 -9.24 1.07
C THR A 54 2.72 -7.99 1.78
N THR A 55 2.54 -7.88 3.09
CA THR A 55 2.97 -6.72 3.89
C THR A 55 4.45 -6.70 4.23
N THR A 56 5.15 -7.83 4.09
CA THR A 56 6.58 -7.99 4.42
C THR A 56 7.49 -8.10 3.20
N SER A 57 6.97 -7.89 1.99
CA SER A 57 7.79 -7.93 0.78
C SER A 57 8.91 -6.89 0.85
N THR A 58 10.12 -7.33 0.51
CA THR A 58 11.32 -6.50 0.53
C THR A 58 12.08 -6.72 -0.76
N ASN A 59 12.44 -5.64 -1.44
CA ASN A 59 13.27 -5.68 -2.65
C ASN A 59 14.49 -4.77 -2.49
N HIS A 60 15.68 -5.30 -2.74
CA HIS A 60 16.93 -4.55 -2.61
C HIS A 60 17.38 -4.03 -3.96
N ASN A 61 17.54 -2.71 -4.07
CA ASN A 61 17.90 -2.05 -5.32
C ASN A 61 19.43 -1.89 -5.44
N THR A 62 19.92 -1.84 -6.68
CA THR A 62 21.35 -1.71 -6.98
C THR A 62 21.96 -0.39 -6.52
N ASP A 63 21.13 0.63 -6.32
CA ASP A 63 21.51 1.96 -5.83
C ASP A 63 21.62 2.03 -4.29
N GLY A 64 21.47 0.89 -3.60
CA GLY A 64 21.53 0.76 -2.14
C GLY A 64 20.21 1.07 -1.43
N SER A 65 19.17 1.52 -2.14
CA SER A 65 17.84 1.68 -1.56
C SER A 65 17.11 0.33 -1.41
N THR A 66 16.02 0.31 -0.65
CA THR A 66 15.20 -0.88 -0.45
C THR A 66 13.73 -0.50 -0.52
N ASP A 67 12.94 -1.30 -1.22
CA ASP A 67 11.50 -1.14 -1.32
C ASP A 67 10.81 -2.01 -0.28
N TYR A 68 9.86 -1.43 0.46
CA TYR A 68 9.23 -2.08 1.60
C TYR A 68 7.72 -2.22 1.45
N GLY A 69 7.24 -3.39 1.86
CA GLY A 69 5.85 -3.68 2.16
C GLY A 69 4.92 -3.74 0.95
N ILE A 70 3.63 -3.63 1.23
CA ILE A 70 2.55 -3.96 0.27
C ILE A 70 2.48 -3.03 -0.95
N PHE A 71 3.09 -1.85 -0.86
CA PHE A 71 3.20 -0.90 -1.96
C PHE A 71 4.63 -0.72 -2.45
N GLN A 72 5.60 -1.51 -1.97
CA GLN A 72 7.02 -1.40 -2.33
C GLN A 72 7.52 0.07 -2.28
N ILE A 73 7.27 0.73 -1.14
CA ILE A 73 7.67 2.13 -0.96
C ILE A 73 9.19 2.17 -0.74
N ASN A 74 9.87 2.95 -1.58
CA ASN A 74 11.33 3.03 -1.61
C ASN A 74 11.92 3.87 -0.47
N SER A 75 12.95 3.31 0.18
CA SER A 75 13.63 3.89 1.35
C SER A 75 14.39 5.19 1.09
N ARG A 76 14.72 5.50 -0.18
CA ARG A 76 15.37 6.75 -0.57
C ARG A 76 14.47 7.96 -0.34
N TRP A 77 13.16 7.77 -0.46
CA TRP A 77 12.17 8.85 -0.42
C TRP A 77 11.33 8.83 0.85
N TRP A 78 11.08 7.65 1.42
CA TRP A 78 10.18 7.47 2.56
C TRP A 78 10.69 6.37 3.48
N TYR A 79 10.62 6.58 4.79
CA TYR A 79 11.05 5.59 5.77
C TYR A 79 9.83 4.85 6.35
N LEU A 80 9.63 3.59 5.96
CA LEU A 80 8.66 2.70 6.57
C LEU A 80 9.31 1.96 7.74
N LEU A 81 8.96 2.34 8.96
CA LEU A 81 9.43 1.69 10.19
C LEU A 81 8.62 0.46 10.60
N THR A 82 7.53 0.17 9.89
CA THR A 82 6.51 -0.78 10.34
C THR A 82 5.84 -1.50 9.17
N ASN A 83 5.41 -2.76 9.37
CA ASN A 83 4.52 -3.47 8.44
C ASN A 83 3.03 -3.06 8.60
N ASP A 84 2.75 -1.97 9.32
CA ASP A 84 1.40 -1.46 9.50
C ASP A 84 0.86 -0.90 8.17
N VAL A 85 -0.27 -1.45 7.71
CA VAL A 85 -0.86 -1.06 6.43
C VAL A 85 -1.43 0.35 6.46
N GLY A 86 -1.84 0.88 7.61
CA GLY A 86 -2.29 2.27 7.76
C GLY A 86 -1.16 3.26 7.53
N VAL A 87 0.04 2.96 8.04
CA VAL A 87 1.26 3.74 7.78
C VAL A 87 1.63 3.66 6.29
N ALA A 88 1.61 2.45 5.71
CA ALA A 88 1.89 2.27 4.28
C ALA A 88 0.89 3.02 3.38
N ILE A 89 -0.41 2.98 3.71
CA ILE A 89 -1.47 3.71 3.00
C ILE A 89 -1.25 5.21 3.11
N THR A 90 -0.90 5.72 4.29
CA THR A 90 -0.63 7.15 4.49
C THR A 90 0.54 7.62 3.62
N CYS A 91 1.58 6.80 3.50
CA CYS A 91 2.70 7.08 2.62
C CYS A 91 2.29 7.04 1.14
N ALA A 92 1.56 6.02 0.69
CA ALA A 92 1.06 5.93 -0.68
C ALA A 92 0.18 7.14 -1.05
N LYS A 93 -0.67 7.60 -0.13
CA LYS A 93 -1.47 8.82 -0.26
C LYS A 93 -0.63 10.08 -0.43
N ARG A 94 0.57 10.14 0.16
CA ARG A 94 1.49 11.25 -0.03
C ARG A 94 2.17 11.18 -1.39
N VAL A 95 2.63 9.99 -1.81
CA VAL A 95 3.32 9.79 -3.10
C VAL A 95 2.44 10.20 -4.28
N VAL A 96 1.17 9.78 -4.33
CA VAL A 96 0.29 10.13 -5.46
C VAL A 96 -0.05 11.61 -5.58
N ARG A 97 0.29 12.43 -4.59
CA ARG A 97 0.13 13.90 -4.68
C ARG A 97 1.29 14.57 -5.43
N ASP A 98 2.40 13.89 -5.63
CA ASP A 98 3.50 14.40 -6.45
C ASP A 98 3.13 14.36 -7.95
N PRO A 99 3.83 15.11 -8.83
CA PRO A 99 3.43 15.28 -10.23
C PRO A 99 3.25 13.99 -11.04
N HIS A 100 3.94 12.91 -10.67
CA HIS A 100 3.83 11.61 -11.34
C HIS A 100 2.57 10.82 -10.92
N GLY A 101 1.90 11.20 -9.83
CA GLY A 101 0.74 10.49 -9.32
C GLY A 101 1.02 9.00 -9.05
N ILE A 102 0.04 8.15 -9.36
CA ILE A 102 0.20 6.69 -9.26
C ILE A 102 1.22 6.13 -10.26
N LYS A 103 1.58 6.91 -11.29
CA LYS A 103 2.61 6.51 -12.27
C LYS A 103 4.02 6.51 -11.67
N ALA A 104 4.19 6.93 -10.41
CA ALA A 104 5.46 6.75 -9.69
C ALA A 104 5.83 5.26 -9.55
N TRP A 105 4.85 4.36 -9.50
CA TRP A 105 5.07 2.92 -9.41
C TRP A 105 5.25 2.29 -10.80
N VAL A 106 6.41 1.67 -11.00
CA VAL A 106 6.74 0.99 -12.26
C VAL A 106 5.77 -0.17 -12.52
N ALA A 107 5.44 -0.96 -11.49
CA ALA A 107 4.56 -2.12 -11.66
C ALA A 107 3.14 -1.72 -12.06
N TRP A 108 2.63 -0.59 -11.54
CA TRP A 108 1.32 -0.08 -11.98
C TRP A 108 1.34 0.35 -13.45
N ARG A 109 2.40 1.04 -13.90
CA ARG A 109 2.54 1.41 -15.32
C ARG A 109 2.59 0.19 -16.24
N SER A 110 3.32 -0.86 -15.86
CA SER A 110 3.48 -2.04 -16.71
C SER A 110 2.26 -2.98 -16.71
N HIS A 111 1.55 -3.09 -15.58
CA HIS A 111 0.52 -4.10 -15.39
C HIS A 111 -0.91 -3.58 -15.20
N CYS A 112 -1.09 -2.29 -14.91
CA CYS A 112 -2.40 -1.72 -14.57
C CYS A 112 -2.83 -0.59 -15.51
N GLU A 113 -1.90 0.26 -15.94
CA GLU A 113 -2.22 1.42 -16.78
C GLU A 113 -2.90 1.01 -18.10
N ASN A 114 -3.99 1.71 -18.44
CA ASN A 114 -4.80 1.50 -19.66
C ASN A 114 -5.38 0.07 -19.79
N ARG A 115 -5.66 -0.60 -18.67
CA ARG A 115 -6.33 -1.91 -18.66
C ARG A 115 -7.69 -1.83 -17.98
N ASP A 116 -8.56 -2.78 -18.29
CA ASP A 116 -9.74 -3.01 -17.47
C ASP A 116 -9.31 -3.65 -16.13
N LEU A 117 -9.48 -2.90 -15.05
CA LEU A 117 -9.14 -3.34 -13.70
C LEU A 117 -10.35 -3.85 -12.91
N SER A 118 -11.52 -3.99 -13.55
CA SER A 118 -12.74 -4.43 -12.87
C SER A 118 -12.58 -5.78 -12.14
N GLU A 119 -11.74 -6.68 -12.67
CA GLU A 119 -11.42 -7.97 -12.06
C GLU A 119 -10.84 -7.84 -10.64
N TYR A 120 -10.12 -6.75 -10.34
CA TYR A 120 -9.47 -6.57 -9.05
C TYR A 120 -10.47 -6.36 -7.92
N VAL A 121 -11.68 -5.89 -8.22
CA VAL A 121 -12.76 -5.66 -7.24
C VAL A 121 -14.01 -6.51 -7.51
N ALA A 122 -14.05 -7.25 -8.61
CA ALA A 122 -15.15 -8.13 -8.98
C ALA A 122 -15.49 -9.12 -7.86
N GLY A 123 -16.78 -9.27 -7.54
CA GLY A 123 -17.26 -10.21 -6.52
C GLY A 123 -16.95 -9.85 -5.06
N CYS A 124 -16.35 -8.69 -4.77
CA CYS A 124 -15.99 -8.33 -3.40
C CYS A 124 -17.14 -7.77 -2.56
N GLY A 125 -18.26 -7.37 -3.19
CA GLY A 125 -19.44 -6.80 -2.52
C GLY A 125 -19.14 -5.44 -1.89
N LEU A 126 -18.49 -4.55 -2.64
CA LEU A 126 -17.98 -3.24 -2.20
C LEU A 126 -18.88 -2.10 -2.66
#